data_AF-F4GJW2-F1
#
_entry.id   AF-F4GJW2-F1
#
_cell.length_a   1.000
_cell.length_b   1.000
_cell.length_c   1.000
_cell.angle_alpha   90.00
_cell.angle_beta   90.00
_cell.angle_gamma   90.00
#
_symmetry.space_group_name_H-M   'P 1'
#
loop_
_entity.id
_entity.type
_entity.pdbx_description
1 polymer ?
#
loop_
_entity_poly.entity_id
_entity_poly.type
_entity_poly.pdbx_seq_one_letter_code
_entity_poly.pdbx_strand_id
1 'polypeptide(L)'
;MSKKTNTVLFMLVATLVNIVIMIILFIAGALLIGRFVNDANAASIWTMVVFVVAIGGSFFIYNLLVKAINKKFNLDDKLAPLWKSRRDGKRNLTD
;
A
#
# COMPACT_ATOMS: atom_id res chain seq x y z
N MET A 1 23.00 8.85 -9.05
CA MET A 1 22.27 8.93 -7.76
C MET A 1 22.75 7.78 -6.87
N SER A 2 23.09 8.06 -5.61
CA SER A 2 23.47 6.97 -4.69
C SER A 2 22.27 6.04 -4.47
N LYS A 3 22.50 4.75 -4.20
CA LYS A 3 21.43 3.76 -3.91
C LYS A 3 20.46 4.24 -2.81
N LYS A 4 20.91 5.13 -1.91
CA LYS A 4 20.09 5.74 -0.86
C LYS A 4 19.02 6.70 -1.41
N THR A 5 19.35 7.50 -2.42
CA THR A 5 18.41 8.47 -3.01
C THR A 5 17.23 7.79 -3.70
N ASN A 6 17.48 6.71 -4.45
CA ASN A 6 16.41 5.94 -5.11
C ASN A 6 15.46 5.31 -4.09
N THR A 7 15.98 4.91 -2.94
CA THR A 7 15.23 4.31 -1.85
C THR A 7 14.29 5.32 -1.18
N VAL A 8 14.78 6.54 -0.92
CA VAL A 8 13.96 7.63 -0.38
C VAL A 8 12.87 8.03 -1.37
N LEU A 9 13.21 8.15 -2.66
CA LEU A 9 12.24 8.47 -3.71
C LEU A 9 11.14 7.40 -3.80
N PHE A 10 11.51 6.11 -3.71
CA PHE A 10 10.54 5.02 -3.69
C PHE A 10 9.60 5.10 -2.50
N MET A 11 10.10 5.36 -1.29
CA MET A 11 9.26 5.53 -0.10
C MET A 11 8.30 6.72 -0.23
N LEU A 12 8.76 7.84 -0.80
CA LEU A 12 7.91 9.01 -1.05
C LEU A 12 6.81 8.70 -2.06
N VAL A 13 7.16 8.10 -3.21
CA VAL A 13 6.19 7.69 -4.22
C VAL A 13 5.20 6.67 -3.65
N ALA A 14 5.68 5.69 -2.89
CA ALA A 14 4.85 4.72 -2.19
C ALA A 14 3.84 5.38 -1.24
N THR A 15 4.29 6.37 -0.47
CA THR A 15 3.43 7.11 0.46
C THR A 15 2.37 7.91 -0.30
N LEU A 16 2.75 8.57 -1.40
CA LEU A 16 1.81 9.29 -2.25
C LEU A 16 0.76 8.35 -2.87
N VAL A 17 1.19 7.20 -3.38
CA VAL A 17 0.27 6.16 -3.92
C VAL A 17 -0.69 5.69 -2.82
N ASN A 18 -0.19 5.43 -1.61
CA ASN A 18 -1.05 5.01 -0.49
C ASN A 18 -2.09 6.08 -0.12
N ILE A 19 -1.69 7.35 -0.08
CA ILE A 19 -2.62 8.47 0.18
C ILE A 19 -3.71 8.53 -0.90
N VAL A 20 -3.34 8.38 -2.18
CA VAL A 20 -4.32 8.35 -3.28
C VAL A 20 -5.30 7.20 -3.13
N ILE A 21 -4.83 5.99 -2.81
CA ILE A 21 -5.69 4.83 -2.58
C ILE A 21 -6.63 5.09 -1.40
N MET A 22 -6.12 5.66 -0.30
CA MET A 22 -6.93 6.00 0.87
C MET A 22 -8.04 6.99 0.52
N ILE A 23 -7.74 8.03 -0.26
CA ILE A 23 -8.74 9.01 -0.73
C ILE A 23 -9.81 8.31 -1.58
N ILE A 24 -9.40 7.47 -2.52
CA ILE A 24 -10.33 6.73 -3.39
C ILE A 24 -11.26 5.83 -2.55
N LEU A 25 -10.70 5.08 -1.59
CA LEU A 25 -11.49 4.23 -0.69
C LEU A 25 -12.45 5.04 0.18
N PHE A 26 -11.99 6.18 0.69
CA PHE A 26 -12.82 7.05 1.51
C PHE A 26 -13.99 7.62 0.71
N ILE A 27 -13.75 8.11 -0.51
CA ILE A 27 -14.80 8.59 -1.41
C ILE A 27 -15.78 7.45 -1.75
N ALA A 28 -15.26 6.28 -2.11
CA ALA A 28 -16.11 5.12 -2.40
C ALA A 28 -16.99 4.74 -1.20
N GLY A 29 -16.43 4.72 0.02
CA GLY A 29 -17.18 4.47 1.24
C GLY A 29 -18.21 5.55 1.55
N ALA A 30 -17.88 6.84 1.36
CA ALA A 30 -18.81 7.94 1.54
C ALA A 30 -20.00 7.86 0.56
N LEU A 31 -19.75 7.49 -0.70
CA LEU A 31 -20.80 7.25 -1.69
C LEU A 31 -21.70 6.06 -1.30
N LEU A 32 -21.12 4.99 -0.73
CA LEU A 32 -21.89 3.87 -0.21
C LEU A 32 -22.77 4.30 0.97
N ILE A 33 -22.25 5.09 1.90
CA ILE A 33 -23.04 5.62 3.03
C ILE A 33 -24.22 6.44 2.48
N GLY A 34 -23.96 7.39 1.58
CA GLY A 34 -25.02 8.22 1.00
C GLY A 34 -26.07 7.43 0.22
N ARG A 35 -25.75 6.22 -0.25
CA ARG A 35 -26.68 5.37 -1.00
C ARG A 35 -27.45 4.37 -0.13
N PHE A 36 -26.85 3.89 0.96
CA PHE A 36 -27.37 2.77 1.75
C PHE A 36 -27.80 3.15 3.18
N VAL A 37 -27.35 4.29 3.71
CA VAL A 37 -27.64 4.74 5.07
C VAL A 37 -28.54 5.97 5.03
N ASN A 38 -29.81 5.81 5.43
CA ASN A 38 -30.80 6.88 5.43
C ASN A 38 -30.89 7.64 6.77
N ASP A 39 -30.37 7.05 7.85
CA ASP A 39 -30.35 7.67 9.18
C ASP A 39 -29.07 8.49 9.37
N ALA A 40 -29.23 9.78 9.67
CA ALA A 40 -28.13 10.71 9.88
C ALA A 40 -27.21 10.30 11.05
N ASN A 41 -27.76 9.77 12.14
CA ASN A 41 -26.95 9.32 13.28
C ASN A 41 -26.12 8.09 12.91
N ALA A 42 -26.70 7.16 12.16
CA ALA A 42 -25.99 6.00 11.64
C ALA A 42 -24.91 6.42 10.62
N ALA A 43 -25.20 7.41 9.76
CA ALA A 43 -24.25 7.90 8.77
C ALA A 43 -22.96 8.45 9.38
N SER A 44 -23.05 9.15 10.52
CA SER A 44 -21.86 9.63 11.25
C SER A 44 -20.99 8.48 11.77
N ILE A 45 -21.60 7.44 12.34
CA ILE A 45 -20.88 6.25 12.82
C ILE A 45 -20.22 5.52 11.65
N TRP A 46 -20.98 5.31 10.56
CA TRP A 46 -20.46 4.66 9.36
C TRP A 46 -19.33 5.45 8.70
N THR A 47 -19.35 6.79 8.77
CA THR A 47 -18.27 7.63 8.26
C THR A 47 -16.96 7.35 9.01
N MET A 48 -17.03 7.18 10.33
CA MET A 48 -15.88 6.79 11.14
C MET A 48 -15.38 5.39 10.79
N VAL A 49 -16.29 4.44 10.55
CA VAL A 49 -15.94 3.09 10.08
C VAL A 49 -15.24 3.14 8.72
N VAL A 50 -15.80 3.89 7.76
CA VAL A 50 -15.20 4.08 6.43
C VAL A 50 -13.83 4.71 6.52
N PHE A 51 -13.60 5.63 7.44
CA PHE A 51 -12.28 6.22 7.66
C PHE A 51 -11.25 5.16 8.10
N VAL A 52 -11.58 4.34 9.09
CA VAL A 52 -10.70 3.25 9.57
C VAL A 52 -10.47 2.21 8.46
N VAL A 53 -11.53 1.84 7.73
CA VAL A 53 -11.45 0.91 6.60
C VAL A 53 -10.64 1.50 5.45
N ALA A 54 -10.71 2.80 5.18
CA ALA A 54 -9.91 3.44 4.14
C ALA A 54 -8.43 3.42 4.50
N ILE A 55 -8.07 3.68 5.76
CA ILE A 55 -6.68 3.57 6.23
C ILE A 55 -6.20 2.13 6.08
N GLY A 56 -6.88 1.17 6.71
CA GLY A 56 -6.45 -0.24 6.69
C GLY A 56 -6.49 -0.85 5.28
N GLY A 57 -7.55 -0.56 4.53
CA GLY A 57 -7.74 -0.99 3.16
C GLY A 57 -6.71 -0.40 2.20
N SER A 58 -6.28 0.86 2.41
CA SER A 58 -5.24 1.46 1.58
C SER A 58 -3.93 0.71 1.69
N PHE A 59 -3.49 0.39 2.91
CA PHE A 59 -2.29 -0.40 3.14
C PHE A 59 -2.38 -1.79 2.52
N PHE A 60 -3.54 -2.44 2.61
CA PHE A 60 -3.76 -3.75 2.00
C PHE A 60 -3.66 -3.70 0.47
N ILE A 61 -4.36 -2.76 -0.17
CA ILE A 61 -4.34 -2.59 -1.63
C ILE A 61 -2.95 -2.16 -2.11
N TYR A 62 -2.30 -1.24 -1.42
CA TYR A 62 -0.93 -0.82 -1.70
C TYR A 62 0.04 -2.01 -1.65
N ASN A 63 -0.03 -2.83 -0.60
CA ASN A 63 0.83 -4.01 -0.47
C ASN A 63 0.58 -5.02 -1.59
N LEU A 64 -0.68 -5.20 -2.00
CA LEU A 64 -1.03 -6.05 -3.13
C LEU A 64 -0.46 -5.50 -4.45
N LEU A 65 -0.58 -4.19 -4.68
CA LEU A 65 -0.02 -3.51 -5.85
C LEU A 65 1.50 -3.66 -5.89
N VAL A 66 2.21 -3.38 -4.79
CA VAL A 66 3.66 -3.52 -4.75
C VAL A 66 4.10 -4.95 -5.02
N LYS A 67 3.43 -5.96 -4.43
CA LYS A 67 3.72 -7.37 -4.74
C LYS A 67 3.51 -7.70 -6.22
N ALA A 68 2.43 -7.20 -6.81
CA ALA A 68 2.13 -7.41 -8.22
C ALA A 68 3.16 -6.75 -9.14
N ILE A 69 3.58 -5.52 -8.84
CA ILE A 69 4.57 -4.80 -9.65
C ILE A 69 5.95 -5.44 -9.46
N ASN A 70 6.36 -5.82 -8.24
CA ASN A 70 7.62 -6.52 -7.99
C ASN A 70 7.71 -7.81 -8.81
N LYS A 71 6.63 -8.61 -8.85
CA LYS A 71 6.58 -9.85 -9.65
C LYS A 71 6.78 -9.61 -11.15
N LYS A 72 6.35 -8.44 -11.66
CA LYS A 72 6.36 -8.13 -13.11
C LYS A 72 7.59 -7.34 -13.56
N PHE A 73 8.21 -6.56 -12.67
CA PHE A 73 9.29 -5.62 -13.02
C PHE A 73 10.60 -5.83 -12.27
N ASN A 74 10.73 -6.83 -11.39
CA ASN A 74 11.93 -7.07 -10.56
C ASN A 74 12.48 -5.77 -9.95
N LEU A 75 11.59 -5.00 -9.31
CA LEU A 75 11.97 -3.72 -8.68
C LEU A 75 13.08 -3.88 -7.63
N ASP A 76 13.22 -5.08 -7.07
CA ASP A 76 14.28 -5.45 -6.14
C ASP A 76 15.68 -5.25 -6.75
N ASP A 77 15.84 -5.36 -8.07
CA ASP A 77 17.12 -5.15 -8.77
C ASP A 77 17.47 -3.66 -8.93
N LYS A 78 16.47 -2.77 -8.89
CA LYS A 78 16.65 -1.32 -9.12
C LYS A 78 16.67 -0.50 -7.84
N LEU A 79 16.27 -1.08 -6.72
CA LEU A 79 16.22 -0.44 -5.42
C LEU A 79 17.32 -1.01 -4.52
N ALA A 80 17.84 -0.21 -3.58
CA ALA A 80 18.61 -0.80 -2.49
C ALA A 80 17.67 -1.74 -1.72
N PRO A 81 18.12 -2.90 -1.22
CA PRO A 81 17.25 -3.86 -0.57
C PRO A 81 16.59 -3.23 0.67
N LEU A 82 15.34 -2.79 0.50
CA LEU A 82 14.46 -2.27 1.55
C LEU A 82 13.95 -3.41 2.43
N TRP A 83 13.77 -4.58 1.82
CA TRP A 83 13.57 -5.84 2.50
C TRP A 83 14.78 -6.72 2.17
N LYS A 84 15.60 -7.06 3.17
CA LYS A 84 16.48 -8.22 3.04
C LYS A 84 15.57 -9.43 2.83
N SER A 85 15.30 -9.79 1.58
CA SER A 85 14.76 -11.10 1.27
C SER A 85 15.70 -12.10 1.90
N ARG A 86 15.23 -12.83 2.91
CA ARG A 86 16.01 -13.79 3.68
C ARG A 86 16.21 -15.08 2.86
N ARG A 87 16.55 -14.94 1.59
CA ARG A 87 16.73 -16.02 0.63
C ARG A 87 18.06 -15.85 -0.09
N ASP A 88 19.14 -15.88 0.68
CA ASP A 88 20.43 -16.28 0.15
C ASP A 88 21.24 -16.99 1.23
N GLY A 89 20.84 -18.24 1.49
CA GLY A 89 21.48 -19.16 2.42
C GLY A 89 21.74 -20.52 1.78
N LYS A 90 21.92 -20.56 0.46
CA LYS A 90 22.39 -21.76 -0.26
C LYS A 90 23.53 -21.36 -1.19
N ARG A 91 24.62 -20.86 -0.61
CA ARG A 91 25.94 -20.87 -1.25
C ARG A 91 26.64 -22.16 -0.84
N ASN A 92 26.81 -23.04 -1.82
CA ASN A 92 28.02 -23.82 -2.07
C ASN A 92 28.61 -24.56 -0.86
N LEU A 93 28.16 -25.79 -0.66
CA LEU A 93 29.03 -26.88 -0.19
C LEU A 93 29.48 -27.63 -1.43
N THR A 94 30.53 -27.12 -2.08
CA THR A 94 31.48 -27.96 -2.80
C THR A 94 32.53 -28.36 -1.78
N ASP A 95 32.56 -29.64 -1.46
CA ASP A 95 33.77 -30.46 -1.39
C ASP A 95 33.34 -31.92 -1.62
#